data_AF-A0A3R5USV1-F1
#
_entry.id   AF-A0A3R5USV1-F1
#
_cell.length_a   1.000
_cell.length_b   1.000
_cell.length_c   1.000
_cell.angle_alpha   90.00
_cell.angle_beta   90.00
_cell.angle_gamma   90.00
#
_symmetry.space_group_name_H-M   'P 1'
#
loop_
_entity.id
_entity.type
_entity.pdbx_description
1 polymer ?
#
loop_
_entity_poly.entity_id
_entity_poly.type
_entity_poly.pdbx_seq_one_letter_code
_entity_poly.pdbx_strand_id
1 'polypeptide(L)'
;MKRLILFVIISMIFVSCSGDDGGGNRKYSKDDIAGIWQVESVKINGRNVRVGESEESSYAPCDRSSTFIFNYKGYDEMSMDFYDVACNKLSDYHGEYYVDGNSIYVKEDGKTIKVLRIKSLSASRMTLVYSDEVKKELYKELEENYSPKDYGKYTVKDILNAEINLIKKYY
;
A
#
# COMPACT_ATOMS: atom_id res chain seq x y z
N MET A 1 14.91 16.93 8.38
CA MET A 1 14.77 15.50 8.68
C MET A 1 13.71 14.99 7.74
N LYS A 2 14.09 14.25 6.69
CA LYS A 2 13.11 13.60 5.81
C LYS A 2 12.54 12.46 6.66
N ARG A 3 11.40 12.75 7.29
CA ARG A 3 10.62 11.75 7.99
C ARG A 3 10.30 10.70 6.94
N LEU A 4 10.59 9.43 7.22
CA LEU A 4 9.96 8.32 6.55
C LEU A 4 8.50 8.72 6.35
N ILE A 5 8.10 9.08 5.12
CA ILE A 5 6.69 9.26 4.79
C ILE A 5 6.19 7.84 4.68
N LEU A 6 6.02 7.25 5.86
CA LEU A 6 5.65 5.88 6.08
C LEU A 6 4.24 5.74 5.53
N PHE A 7 4.11 4.77 4.63
CA PHE A 7 2.94 4.44 3.82
C PHE A 7 1.74 4.09 4.68
N VAL A 8 1.14 5.09 5.29
CA VAL A 8 0.08 4.92 6.25
C VAL A 8 -1.23 5.10 5.50
N ILE A 9 -1.75 4.00 4.95
CA ILE A 9 -3.11 3.93 4.38
C ILE A 9 -4.12 3.93 5.54
N ILE A 10 -4.15 4.99 6.35
CA ILE A 10 -4.98 5.06 7.55
C ILE A 10 -6.22 5.95 7.41
N SER A 11 -6.36 6.68 6.32
CA SER A 11 -7.56 7.51 6.11
C SER A 11 -8.68 6.84 5.31
N MET A 12 -8.65 5.51 5.10
CA MET A 12 -9.60 4.84 4.20
C MET A 12 -10.23 3.59 4.80
N ILE A 13 -11.14 3.73 5.77
CA ILE A 13 -11.91 2.56 6.18
C ILE A 13 -13.35 2.85 6.62
N PHE A 14 -14.31 2.70 5.70
CA PHE A 14 -15.70 2.40 6.05
C PHE A 14 -16.23 1.18 5.27
N VAL A 15 -16.92 0.31 6.03
CA VAL A 15 -17.70 -0.91 5.68
C VAL A 15 -16.92 -2.11 5.10
N SER A 16 -17.39 -3.34 5.39
CA SER A 16 -16.61 -4.59 5.25
C SER A 16 -17.44 -5.79 4.76
N CYS A 17 -16.86 -6.70 3.96
CA CYS A 17 -17.28 -8.11 3.80
C CYS A 17 -16.11 -9.04 3.40
N SER A 18 -16.11 -10.27 3.94
CA SER A 18 -14.98 -11.23 4.12
C SER A 18 -14.67 -12.23 3.01
N GLY A 19 -13.41 -12.69 2.98
CA GLY A 19 -12.89 -13.91 2.34
C GLY A 19 -11.41 -14.14 2.66
N ASP A 20 -10.98 -15.40 2.86
CA ASP A 20 -9.60 -15.83 3.18
C ASP A 20 -8.69 -15.93 1.95
N ASP A 21 -7.36 -15.94 2.13
CA ASP A 21 -6.37 -16.21 1.07
C ASP A 21 -5.11 -16.93 1.60
N GLY A 22 -4.77 -18.07 0.99
CA GLY A 22 -3.50 -18.78 1.16
C GLY A 22 -2.42 -18.33 0.17
N GLY A 23 -1.15 -18.24 0.61
CA GLY A 23 -0.03 -17.76 -0.20
C GLY A 23 1.17 -18.72 -0.18
N GLY A 24 1.73 -18.99 -1.38
CA GLY A 24 2.95 -19.78 -1.59
C GLY A 24 4.15 -18.93 -2.05
N ASN A 25 5.37 -19.44 -1.83
CA ASN A 25 6.65 -18.76 -2.12
C ASN A 25 7.00 -18.77 -3.62
N ARG A 26 6.90 -17.61 -4.30
CA ARG A 26 7.44 -17.36 -5.66
C ARG A 26 8.59 -16.36 -5.61
N LYS A 27 9.50 -16.41 -6.60
CA LYS A 27 10.58 -15.42 -6.79
C LYS A 27 10.22 -14.52 -7.97
N TYR A 28 10.10 -13.22 -7.73
CA TYR A 28 9.83 -12.18 -8.73
C TYR A 28 11.07 -11.31 -8.93
N SER A 29 11.08 -10.56 -10.02
CA SER A 29 12.11 -9.59 -10.40
C SER A 29 11.50 -8.20 -10.61
N LYS A 30 12.34 -7.18 -10.81
CA LYS A 30 11.88 -5.81 -11.13
C LYS A 30 11.05 -5.77 -12.42
N ASP A 31 11.46 -6.54 -13.43
CA ASP A 31 10.79 -6.59 -14.72
C ASP A 31 9.36 -7.17 -14.59
N ASP A 32 9.13 -8.08 -13.64
CA ASP A 32 7.81 -8.70 -13.43
C ASP A 32 6.79 -7.71 -12.86
N ILE A 33 7.21 -6.78 -12.01
CA ILE A 33 6.33 -5.81 -11.34
C ILE A 33 6.30 -4.44 -11.99
N ALA A 34 7.14 -4.19 -13.00
CA ALA A 34 7.22 -2.89 -13.66
C ALA A 34 5.86 -2.47 -14.26
N GLY A 35 5.54 -1.19 -14.09
CA GLY A 35 4.33 -0.55 -14.62
C GLY A 35 3.61 0.34 -13.62
N ILE A 36 2.47 0.87 -14.06
CA ILE A 36 1.59 1.72 -13.27
C ILE A 36 0.46 0.86 -12.69
N TRP A 37 0.38 0.84 -11.37
CA TRP A 37 -0.55 0.05 -10.59
C TRP A 37 -1.46 0.96 -9.77
N GLN A 38 -2.76 0.83 -9.95
CA GLN A 38 -3.76 1.57 -9.19
C GLN A 38 -4.29 0.71 -8.05
N VAL A 39 -4.48 1.31 -6.87
CA VAL A 39 -5.17 0.64 -5.75
C VAL A 39 -6.63 0.43 -6.13
N GLU A 40 -7.04 -0.84 -6.18
CA GLU A 40 -8.41 -1.26 -6.43
C GLU A 40 -9.17 -1.45 -5.10
N SER A 41 -8.52 -2.09 -4.12
CA SER A 41 -9.10 -2.30 -2.79
C SER A 41 -8.02 -2.58 -1.74
N VAL A 42 -8.40 -2.45 -0.48
CA VAL A 42 -7.58 -2.88 0.66
C VAL A 42 -8.35 -3.93 1.43
N LYS A 43 -7.76 -5.10 1.66
CA LYS A 43 -8.39 -6.22 2.34
C LYS A 43 -7.93 -6.28 3.80
N ILE A 44 -8.85 -6.04 4.74
CA ILE A 44 -8.57 -6.01 6.18
C ILE A 44 -9.39 -7.11 6.87
N ASN A 45 -8.73 -8.00 7.60
CA ASN A 45 -9.37 -9.17 8.23
C ASN A 45 -10.20 -10.00 7.25
N GLY A 46 -9.61 -10.23 6.07
CA GLY A 46 -10.26 -10.90 4.96
C GLY A 46 -11.27 -10.03 4.20
N ARG A 47 -11.53 -8.80 4.62
CA ARG A 47 -12.63 -8.00 4.08
C ARG A 47 -12.17 -6.92 3.12
N ASN A 48 -12.68 -6.92 1.90
CA ASN A 48 -12.37 -5.87 0.94
C ASN A 48 -13.03 -4.56 1.38
N VAL A 49 -12.20 -3.53 1.48
CA VAL A 49 -12.56 -2.13 1.71
C VAL A 49 -12.22 -1.39 0.41
N ARG A 50 -13.21 -0.74 -0.19
CA ARG A 50 -12.98 0.09 -1.37
C ARG A 50 -12.35 1.41 -0.94
N VAL A 51 -11.28 1.75 -1.63
CA VAL A 51 -10.64 3.06 -1.52
C VAL A 51 -11.50 4.06 -2.28
N GLY A 52 -11.94 5.15 -1.64
CA GLY A 52 -12.64 6.24 -2.33
C GLY A 52 -14.18 6.24 -2.24
N GLU A 53 -14.83 5.19 -1.73
CA GLU A 53 -16.29 5.15 -1.56
C GLU A 53 -16.66 5.49 -0.12
N SER A 54 -17.33 6.62 0.10
CA SER A 54 -18.00 6.91 1.37
C SER A 54 -19.51 6.95 1.15
N GLU A 55 -20.28 6.37 2.07
CA GLU A 55 -21.75 6.39 2.01
C GLU A 55 -22.34 7.77 2.38
N GLU A 56 -21.54 8.66 2.98
CA GLU A 56 -22.01 9.94 3.57
C GLU A 56 -21.38 11.20 2.96
N SER A 57 -20.51 11.13 1.94
CA SER A 57 -19.96 12.36 1.37
C SER A 57 -20.89 12.96 0.33
N SER A 58 -21.33 14.19 0.59
CA SER A 58 -21.85 15.14 -0.42
C SER A 58 -20.81 15.53 -1.50
N TYR A 59 -19.62 14.93 -1.45
CA TYR A 59 -18.54 15.12 -2.40
C TYR A 59 -18.66 14.12 -3.55
N ALA A 60 -18.44 14.58 -4.77
CA ALA A 60 -18.30 13.70 -5.92
C ALA A 60 -17.17 12.69 -5.65
N PRO A 61 -17.34 11.40 -6.01
CA PRO A 61 -16.31 10.39 -5.80
C PRO A 61 -15.01 10.84 -6.45
N CYS A 62 -13.92 10.77 -5.70
CA CYS A 62 -12.61 11.15 -6.19
C CYS A 62 -12.24 10.32 -7.43
N ASP A 63 -11.92 11.00 -8.54
CA ASP A 63 -11.48 10.36 -9.79
C ASP A 63 -10.00 9.97 -9.76
N ARG A 64 -9.25 10.52 -8.79
CA ARG A 64 -7.88 10.13 -8.51
C ARG A 64 -7.85 8.90 -7.63
N SER A 65 -6.96 8.00 -7.98
CA SER A 65 -6.73 6.77 -7.26
C SER A 65 -5.31 6.72 -6.76
N SER A 66 -5.09 6.18 -5.57
CA SER A 66 -3.74 5.93 -5.10
C SER A 66 -3.00 5.00 -6.08
N THR A 67 -1.76 5.34 -6.42
CA THR A 67 -0.99 4.65 -7.46
C THR A 67 0.39 4.26 -6.95
N PHE A 68 0.87 3.11 -7.42
CA PHE A 68 2.22 2.62 -7.30
C PHE A 68 2.83 2.59 -8.70
N ILE A 69 3.96 3.26 -8.89
CA ILE A 69 4.70 3.28 -10.14
C ILE A 69 6.04 2.59 -9.87
N PHE A 70 6.22 1.42 -10.48
CA PHE A 70 7.50 0.70 -10.49
C PHE A 70 8.15 0.91 -11.85
N ASN A 71 9.21 1.73 -11.90
CA ASN A 71 9.86 2.04 -13.18
C ASN A 71 10.59 0.81 -13.76
N TYR A 72 10.69 0.78 -15.09
CA TYR A 72 11.37 -0.28 -15.84
C TYR A 72 12.90 -0.15 -15.79
N LYS A 73 13.58 -1.20 -16.25
CA LYS A 73 15.05 -1.34 -16.37
C LYS A 73 15.78 -0.02 -16.69
N GLY A 74 16.74 0.33 -15.84
CA GLY A 74 17.57 1.53 -15.97
C GLY A 74 17.19 2.66 -15.02
N TYR A 75 15.98 2.61 -14.46
CA TYR A 75 15.52 3.53 -13.41
C TYR A 75 15.26 2.73 -12.14
N ASP A 76 16.12 2.94 -11.14
CA ASP A 76 15.95 2.30 -9.85
C ASP A 76 14.89 2.96 -8.97
N GLU A 77 14.02 3.79 -9.54
CA GLU A 77 13.06 4.60 -8.79
C GLU A 77 11.66 3.99 -8.78
N MET A 78 11.02 4.01 -7.62
CA MET A 78 9.58 3.82 -7.50
C MET A 78 8.93 5.12 -7.03
N SER A 79 7.67 5.30 -7.40
CA SER A 79 6.84 6.38 -6.90
C SER A 79 5.53 5.86 -6.36
N MET A 80 5.02 6.50 -5.32
CA MET A 80 3.68 6.23 -4.81
C MET A 80 2.96 7.53 -4.53
N ASP A 81 1.69 7.60 -4.89
CA ASP A 81 0.80 8.71 -4.55
C ASP A 81 -0.43 8.16 -3.84
N PHE A 82 -0.82 8.79 -2.74
CA PHE A 82 -2.01 8.42 -1.97
C PHE A 82 -2.96 9.61 -1.87
N TYR A 83 -4.25 9.36 -2.14
CA TYR A 83 -5.30 10.37 -2.12
C TYR A 83 -6.44 9.94 -1.22
N ASP A 84 -7.08 10.84 -0.48
CA ASP A 84 -8.29 10.52 0.29
C ASP A 84 -9.56 10.48 -0.59
N VAL A 85 -10.69 10.16 0.05
CA VAL A 85 -12.03 10.12 -0.59
C VAL A 85 -12.47 11.49 -1.14
N ALA A 86 -11.87 12.59 -0.67
CA ALA A 86 -12.13 13.95 -1.10
C ALA A 86 -11.06 14.46 -2.10
N CYS A 87 -10.24 13.57 -2.68
CA CYS A 87 -9.18 13.89 -3.63
C CYS A 87 -8.02 14.74 -3.08
N ASN A 88 -7.87 14.84 -1.76
CA ASN A 88 -6.71 15.48 -1.16
C ASN A 88 -5.52 14.51 -1.21
N LYS A 89 -4.36 15.00 -1.65
CA LYS A 89 -3.10 14.24 -1.57
C LYS A 89 -2.73 14.06 -0.11
N LEU A 90 -2.68 12.81 0.35
CA LEU A 90 -2.34 12.45 1.72
C LEU A 90 -0.84 12.35 1.89
N SER A 91 -0.20 11.68 0.95
CA SER A 91 1.24 11.42 0.97
C SER A 91 1.72 11.02 -0.41
N ASP A 92 3.02 11.17 -0.61
CA ASP A 92 3.78 10.60 -1.70
C ASP A 92 5.12 10.06 -1.24
N TYR A 93 5.65 9.19 -2.07
CA TYR A 93 6.98 8.67 -1.94
C TYR A 93 7.65 8.63 -3.30
N HIS A 94 8.93 8.99 -3.33
CA HIS A 94 9.81 8.84 -4.47
C HIS A 94 11.16 8.36 -3.96
N GLY A 95 11.65 7.23 -4.45
CA GLY A 95 12.92 6.70 -3.99
C GLY A 95 13.39 5.45 -4.69
N GLU A 96 14.64 5.08 -4.40
CA GLU A 96 15.25 3.90 -4.98
C GLU A 96 14.63 2.62 -4.43
N TYR A 97 14.34 1.66 -5.31
CA TYR A 97 13.81 0.36 -4.96
C TYR A 97 14.51 -0.80 -5.68
N TYR A 98 14.48 -1.96 -5.05
CA TYR A 98 14.80 -3.23 -5.72
C TYR A 98 13.89 -4.36 -5.23
N VAL A 99 13.87 -5.43 -6.02
CA VAL A 99 13.07 -6.63 -5.75
C VAL A 99 14.03 -7.80 -5.55
N ASP A 100 13.86 -8.52 -4.45
CA ASP A 100 14.53 -9.80 -4.20
C ASP A 100 13.49 -10.84 -3.75
N GLY A 101 13.31 -11.86 -4.59
CA GLY A 101 12.26 -12.86 -4.41
C GLY A 101 10.88 -12.21 -4.43
N ASN A 102 10.14 -12.33 -3.33
CA ASN A 102 8.83 -11.68 -3.17
C ASN A 102 8.89 -10.42 -2.30
N SER A 103 10.08 -9.89 -2.03
CA SER A 103 10.26 -8.72 -1.16
C SER A 103 10.63 -7.51 -2.00
N ILE A 104 10.00 -6.37 -1.70
CA ILE A 104 10.32 -5.07 -2.26
C ILE A 104 11.05 -4.29 -1.16
N TYR A 105 12.20 -3.75 -1.52
CA TYR A 105 13.05 -2.98 -0.65
C TYR A 105 13.19 -1.57 -1.18
N VAL A 106 13.36 -0.62 -0.27
CA VAL A 106 13.73 0.76 -0.61
C VAL A 106 15.06 1.12 0.02
N LYS A 107 15.77 2.07 -0.58
CA LYS A 107 16.93 2.69 0.04
C LYS A 107 16.57 4.06 0.59
N GLU A 108 16.81 4.27 1.87
CA GLU A 108 16.56 5.53 2.55
C GLU A 108 17.68 5.80 3.55
N ASP A 109 18.26 7.00 3.52
CA ASP A 109 19.37 7.42 4.39
C ASP A 109 20.53 6.41 4.48
N GLY A 110 20.87 5.79 3.34
CA GLY A 110 21.93 4.78 3.24
C GLY A 110 21.58 3.41 3.80
N LYS A 111 20.36 3.23 4.31
CA LYS A 111 19.82 1.94 4.76
C LYS A 111 18.96 1.32 3.67
N THR A 112 18.93 0.00 3.67
CA THR A 112 18.03 -0.79 2.84
C THR A 112 16.96 -1.39 3.72
N ILE A 113 15.70 -1.05 3.48
CA ILE A 113 14.57 -1.44 4.32
C ILE A 113 13.63 -2.29 3.47
N LYS A 114 13.24 -3.46 3.97
CA LYS A 114 12.19 -4.25 3.32
C LYS A 114 10.86 -3.60 3.62
N VAL A 115 10.17 -3.06 2.63
CA VAL A 115 8.91 -2.33 2.86
C VAL A 115 7.67 -3.18 2.64
N LEU A 116 7.68 -3.96 1.56
CA LEU A 116 6.50 -4.67 1.07
C LEU A 116 6.88 -6.09 0.69
N ARG A 117 5.89 -6.98 0.73
CA ARG A 117 5.97 -8.32 0.17
C ARG A 117 4.89 -8.49 -0.88
N ILE A 118 5.28 -9.06 -2.01
CA ILE A 118 4.39 -9.47 -3.09
C ILE A 118 3.72 -10.78 -2.68
N LYS A 119 2.46 -10.70 -2.25
CA LYS A 119 1.66 -11.87 -1.90
C LYS A 119 1.22 -12.62 -3.16
N SER A 120 0.81 -11.88 -4.19
CA SER A 120 0.41 -12.44 -5.49
C SER A 120 0.75 -11.47 -6.61
N LEU A 121 1.01 -12.03 -7.80
CA LEU A 121 1.26 -11.25 -9.02
C LEU A 121 0.73 -12.02 -10.24
N SER A 122 0.06 -11.29 -11.12
CA SER A 122 -0.36 -11.70 -12.46
C SER A 122 -0.14 -10.54 -13.44
N ALA A 123 -0.46 -10.75 -14.72
CA ALA A 123 -0.26 -9.73 -15.75
C ALA A 123 -1.03 -8.41 -15.49
N SER A 124 -2.15 -8.46 -14.76
CA SER A 124 -3.03 -7.31 -14.53
C SER A 124 -3.37 -7.04 -13.07
N ARG A 125 -2.99 -7.92 -12.13
CA ARG A 125 -3.31 -7.81 -10.71
C ARG A 125 -2.11 -8.13 -9.83
N MET A 126 -1.92 -7.35 -8.78
CA MET A 126 -0.87 -7.54 -7.77
C MET A 126 -1.45 -7.35 -6.38
N THR A 127 -1.07 -8.22 -5.45
CA THR A 127 -1.41 -8.07 -4.02
C THR A 127 -0.13 -7.83 -3.24
N LEU A 128 -0.07 -6.71 -2.52
CA LEU A 128 1.03 -6.36 -1.63
C LEU A 128 0.60 -6.44 -0.17
N VAL A 129 1.54 -6.77 0.71
CA VAL A 129 1.37 -6.66 2.17
C VAL A 129 2.61 -5.97 2.75
N TYR A 130 2.46 -5.29 3.89
CA TYR A 130 3.63 -4.76 4.60
C TYR A 130 4.57 -5.89 5.02
N SER A 131 5.87 -5.62 4.99
CA SER A 131 6.87 -6.51 5.58
C SER A 131 6.78 -6.48 7.11
N ASP A 132 7.23 -7.54 7.79
CA ASP A 132 7.26 -7.54 9.26
C ASP A 132 8.25 -6.52 9.85
N GLU A 133 9.22 -6.07 9.06
CA GLU A 133 10.19 -5.04 9.44
C GLU A 133 9.48 -3.68 9.56
N VAL A 134 8.81 -3.25 8.49
CA VAL A 134 8.08 -1.97 8.46
C VAL A 134 6.83 -2.00 9.34
N LYS A 135 6.15 -3.15 9.51
CA LYS A 135 5.04 -3.24 10.47
C LYS A 135 5.44 -2.84 11.89
N LYS A 136 6.65 -3.19 12.34
CA LYS A 136 7.11 -2.84 13.70
C LYS A 136 7.35 -1.34 13.84
N GLU A 137 7.94 -0.72 12.83
CA GLU A 137 8.20 0.72 12.80
C GLU A 137 6.89 1.50 12.73
N LEU A 138 6.00 1.11 11.80
CA LEU A 138 4.66 1.69 11.67
C LEU A 138 3.84 1.54 12.95
N TYR A 139 3.84 0.37 13.58
CA TYR A 139 3.04 0.14 14.77
C TYR A 139 3.34 1.18 15.86
N LYS A 140 4.64 1.45 16.08
CA LYS A 140 5.09 2.44 17.06
C LYS A 140 4.65 3.86 16.67
N GLU A 141 4.88 4.26 15.43
CA GLU A 141 4.50 5.60 14.94
C GLU A 141 2.99 5.84 15.05
N LEU A 142 2.20 4.81 14.75
CA LEU A 142 0.75 4.87 14.76
C LEU A 142 0.17 4.95 16.18
N GLU A 143 0.73 4.20 17.14
CA GLU A 143 0.33 4.34 18.54
C GLU A 143 0.74 5.69 19.15
N GLU A 144 1.86 6.27 18.72
CA GLU A 144 2.34 7.55 19.25
C GLU A 144 1.57 8.77 18.70
N ASN A 145 1.09 8.71 17.45
CA ASN A 145 0.56 9.88 16.75
C ASN A 145 -0.95 9.87 16.52
N TYR A 146 -1.64 8.74 16.75
CA TYR A 146 -3.06 8.60 16.45
C TYR A 146 -3.84 7.92 17.58
N SER A 147 -5.08 8.33 17.75
CA SER A 147 -6.02 7.80 18.71
C SER A 147 -6.72 6.55 18.16
N PRO A 148 -7.15 5.60 19.01
CA PRO A 148 -8.01 4.48 18.60
C PRO A 148 -9.23 4.89 17.77
N LYS A 149 -9.77 6.11 18.00
CA LYS A 149 -10.92 6.64 17.26
C LYS A 149 -10.63 6.92 15.79
N ASP A 150 -9.36 7.19 15.44
CA ASP A 150 -8.93 7.53 14.09
C ASP A 150 -8.96 6.30 13.16
N TYR A 151 -8.98 5.10 13.73
CA TYR A 151 -9.02 3.82 13.01
C TYR A 151 -10.44 3.25 12.86
N GLY A 152 -11.45 3.96 13.38
CA GLY A 152 -12.84 3.52 13.38
C GLY A 152 -13.03 2.18 14.10
N LYS A 153 -13.41 1.14 13.35
CA LYS A 153 -13.64 -0.21 13.89
C LYS A 153 -12.42 -1.14 13.84
N TYR A 154 -11.31 -0.66 13.30
CA TYR A 154 -10.10 -1.46 13.11
C TYR A 154 -9.03 -1.08 14.12
N THR A 155 -8.14 -2.02 14.42
CA THR A 155 -6.93 -1.77 15.21
C THR A 155 -5.76 -1.44 14.30
N VAL A 156 -4.70 -0.84 14.85
CA VAL A 156 -3.41 -0.68 14.15
C VAL A 156 -2.94 -2.01 13.56
N LYS A 157 -3.10 -3.11 14.30
CA LYS A 157 -2.71 -4.44 13.82
C LYS A 157 -3.52 -4.89 12.61
N ASP A 158 -4.82 -4.60 12.57
CA ASP A 158 -5.66 -4.96 11.42
C ASP A 158 -5.19 -4.22 10.16
N ILE A 159 -4.93 -2.92 10.29
CA ILE A 159 -4.44 -2.05 9.21
C ILE A 159 -3.08 -2.53 8.71
N LEU A 160 -2.16 -2.84 9.61
CA LEU A 160 -0.81 -3.29 9.26
C LEU A 160 -0.78 -4.70 8.66
N ASN A 161 -1.83 -5.49 8.84
CA ASN A 161 -1.99 -6.79 8.20
C ASN A 161 -2.89 -6.74 6.96
N ALA A 162 -3.24 -5.55 6.50
CA ALA A 162 -4.04 -5.38 5.31
C ALA A 162 -3.31 -5.86 4.04
N GLU A 163 -4.10 -6.30 3.06
CA GLU A 163 -3.62 -6.64 1.73
C GLU A 163 -4.03 -5.55 0.76
N ILE A 164 -3.06 -4.97 0.08
CA ILE A 164 -3.27 -3.90 -0.89
C ILE A 164 -3.42 -4.56 -2.25
N ASN A 165 -4.63 -4.54 -2.79
CA ASN A 165 -4.94 -5.11 -4.09
C ASN A 165 -4.84 -4.04 -5.16
N LEU A 166 -4.01 -4.31 -6.15
CA LEU A 166 -3.66 -3.39 -7.21
C LEU A 166 -4.08 -3.94 -8.57
N ILE A 167 -4.51 -3.04 -9.45
CA ILE A 167 -4.81 -3.32 -10.86
C ILE A 167 -3.86 -2.53 -11.76
N LYS A 168 -3.31 -3.19 -12.78
CA LYS A 168 -2.41 -2.54 -13.75
C LYS A 168 -3.21 -1.63 -14.68
N LYS A 169 -2.73 -0.39 -14.90
CA LYS A 169 -3.43 0.61 -15.72
C LYS A 169 -2.76 0.85 -17.07
N TYR A 170 -1.45 1.06 -17.09
CA TYR A 170 -0.68 1.36 -18.30
C TYR A 170 0.73 0.73 -18.24
N TYR A 171 1.35 0.58 -19.41
CA TYR A 171 2.76 0.20 -19.60
C TYR A 171 3.61 1.43 -19.89
#